data_AF-A0A2L0I099-F1
#
_entry.id   AF-A0A2L0I099-F1
#
_cell.length_a   1.000
_cell.length_b   1.000
_cell.length_c   1.000
_cell.angle_alpha   90.00
_cell.angle_beta   90.00
_cell.angle_gamma   90.00
#
_symmetry.space_group_name_H-M   'P 1'
#
loop_
_entity.id
_entity.type
_entity.pdbx_description
1 polymer ?
#
loop_
_entity_poly.entity_id
_entity_poly.type
_entity_poly.pdbx_seq_one_letter_code
_entity_poly.pdbx_strand_id
1 'polypeptide(L)'
;MNSANIFDSLPKDLSVEVFEEIIHTSAIRIERIISKGHSSPDKGWFDQDENEWVMVIEGKAILEFEGGSKRELSTGDYINIPAHVKHKIEK
;
A
#
# COMPACT_ATOMS: atom_id res chain seq x y z
N MET A 1 -23.33 -3.50 13.07
CA MET A 1 -21.99 -2.89 13.01
C MET A 1 -21.04 -3.94 13.55
N ASN A 2 -20.09 -4.38 12.74
CA ASN A 2 -19.11 -5.40 13.14
C ASN A 2 -17.75 -4.72 13.23
N SER A 3 -17.02 -4.98 14.32
CA SER A 3 -15.62 -4.56 14.46
C SER A 3 -14.71 -5.63 13.88
N ALA A 4 -13.66 -5.22 13.18
CA ALA A 4 -12.59 -6.08 12.69
C ALA A 4 -11.23 -5.57 13.21
N ASN A 5 -10.23 -6.44 13.20
CA ASN A 5 -8.85 -6.11 13.60
C ASN A 5 -7.91 -6.30 12.40
N ILE A 6 -7.05 -5.31 12.14
CA ILE A 6 -6.10 -5.33 11.02
C ILE A 6 -5.07 -6.47 11.12
N PHE A 7 -4.81 -7.00 12.33
CA PHE A 7 -3.87 -8.09 12.57
C PHE A 7 -4.52 -9.48 12.58
N ASP A 8 -5.85 -9.56 12.53
CA ASP A 8 -6.56 -10.84 12.53
C ASP A 8 -6.67 -11.41 11.11
N SER A 9 -6.87 -12.72 11.03
CA SER A 9 -7.12 -13.44 9.76
C SER A 9 -6.04 -13.23 8.69
N LEU A 10 -4.76 -13.14 9.10
CA LEU A 10 -3.66 -13.02 8.14
C LEU A 10 -3.63 -14.24 7.20
N PRO A 11 -3.47 -14.03 5.88
CA PRO A 11 -3.41 -15.10 4.90
C PRO A 11 -2.16 -15.96 5.14
N LYS A 12 -2.31 -17.28 4.95
CA LYS A 12 -1.20 -18.23 5.09
C LYS A 12 -0.24 -18.18 3.91
N ASP A 13 -0.78 -17.87 2.73
CA ASP A 13 -0.01 -17.69 1.50
C ASP A 13 0.19 -16.20 1.25
N LEU A 14 1.47 -15.81 1.25
CA LEU A 14 1.96 -14.48 0.93
C LEU A 14 3.07 -14.62 -0.09
N SER A 15 2.87 -15.46 -1.11
CA SER A 15 3.73 -15.54 -2.30
C SER A 15 3.55 -14.33 -3.22
N VAL A 16 2.40 -13.66 -3.08
CA VAL A 16 2.07 -12.36 -3.67
C VAL A 16 1.50 -11.45 -2.59
N GLU A 17 1.48 -10.14 -2.84
CA GLU A 17 0.75 -9.21 -1.98
C GLU A 17 -0.74 -9.53 -1.99
N VAL A 18 -1.36 -9.42 -0.82
CA VAL A 18 -2.79 -9.63 -0.64
C VAL A 18 -3.43 -8.28 -0.39
N PHE A 19 -4.39 -7.93 -1.25
CA PHE A 19 -5.19 -6.72 -1.17
C PHE A 19 -6.59 -7.09 -0.73
N GLU A 20 -7.06 -6.45 0.34
CA GLU A 20 -8.40 -6.66 0.89
C GLU A 20 -9.15 -5.34 0.99
N GLU A 21 -10.24 -5.25 0.25
CA GLU A 21 -11.12 -4.09 0.28
C GLU A 21 -12.00 -4.11 1.55
N ILE A 22 -11.83 -3.11 2.41
CA ILE A 22 -12.61 -2.97 3.66
C ILE A 22 -13.84 -2.10 3.40
N ILE A 23 -13.65 -0.97 2.72
CA ILE A 23 -14.71 -0.05 2.31
C ILE A 23 -14.45 0.35 0.86
N HIS A 24 -15.49 0.34 0.03
CA HIS A 24 -15.43 0.90 -1.30
C HIS A 24 -16.75 1.56 -1.66
N THR A 25 -16.61 2.81 -2.09
CA THR A 25 -17.69 3.67 -2.54
C THR A 25 -17.21 4.46 -3.74
N SER A 26 -18.08 5.25 -4.35
CA SER A 26 -17.69 6.18 -5.42
C SER A 26 -16.77 7.32 -4.97
N ALA A 27 -16.53 7.50 -3.66
CA ALA A 27 -15.77 8.62 -3.11
C ALA A 27 -14.51 8.21 -2.35
N ILE A 28 -14.43 6.97 -1.86
CA ILE A 28 -13.30 6.47 -1.08
C ILE A 28 -13.18 4.95 -1.21
N ARG A 29 -11.94 4.49 -1.29
CA ARG A 29 -11.53 3.11 -1.07
C ARG A 29 -10.65 3.05 0.17
N ILE A 30 -10.93 2.11 1.06
CA ILE A 30 -10.08 1.76 2.20
C ILE A 30 -9.72 0.29 2.04
N GLU A 31 -8.44 0.02 1.94
CA GLU A 31 -7.90 -1.32 1.72
C GLU A 31 -6.84 -1.68 2.75
N ARG A 32 -6.77 -2.98 3.08
CA ARG A 32 -5.67 -3.59 3.83
C ARG A 32 -4.77 -4.30 2.84
N ILE A 33 -3.48 -3.98 2.88
CA ILE A 33 -2.45 -4.62 2.06
C ILE A 33 -1.54 -5.41 3.00
N ILE A 34 -1.34 -6.69 2.69
CA ILE A 34 -0.46 -7.57 3.45
C ILE A 34 0.66 -8.04 2.53
N SER A 35 1.87 -7.62 2.87
CA SER A 35 3.08 -7.83 2.08
C SER A 35 4.13 -8.59 2.90
N LYS A 36 4.93 -9.42 2.24
CA LYS A 36 6.03 -10.18 2.87
C LYS A 36 7.37 -9.82 2.24
N GLY A 37 7.71 -8.53 2.28
CA GLY A 37 8.89 -7.99 1.59
C GLY A 37 8.79 -8.12 0.07
N HIS A 38 7.56 -8.08 -0.45
CA HIS A 38 7.32 -8.02 -1.88
C HIS A 38 7.80 -6.68 -2.40
N SER A 39 8.43 -6.72 -3.56
CA SER A 39 8.67 -5.54 -4.37
C SER A 39 7.63 -5.55 -5.48
N SER A 40 7.16 -4.37 -5.90
CA SER A 40 6.51 -4.24 -7.19
C SER A 40 7.40 -4.92 -8.27
N PRO A 41 6.81 -5.53 -9.30
CA PRO A 41 7.58 -6.12 -10.38
C PRO A 41 8.64 -5.14 -10.89
N ASP A 42 9.79 -5.65 -11.37
CA ASP A 42 10.88 -4.82 -11.94
C ASP A 42 10.41 -3.85 -13.04
N LYS A 43 9.19 -4.05 -13.56
CA LYS A 43 8.53 -3.22 -14.57
C LYS A 43 7.12 -2.88 -14.11
N GLY A 44 6.89 -1.60 -13.86
CA GLY A 44 5.56 -1.04 -13.60
C GLY A 44 5.64 0.15 -12.67
N TRP A 45 4.88 1.19 -12.98
CA TRP A 45 4.58 2.29 -12.07
C TRP A 45 3.09 2.21 -11.77
N PHE A 46 2.71 2.42 -10.51
CA PHE A 46 1.34 2.78 -10.19
C PHE A 46 1.10 4.20 -10.70
N ASP A 47 0.07 4.37 -11.53
CA ASP A 47 -0.41 5.65 -12.06
C ASP A 47 -1.93 5.64 -11.90
N GLN A 48 -2.41 6.22 -10.81
CA GLN A 48 -3.81 6.18 -10.40
C GLN A 48 -4.48 7.52 -10.63
N ASP A 49 -5.76 7.48 -11.03
CA ASP A 49 -6.61 8.67 -11.17
C ASP A 49 -7.01 9.29 -9.82
N GLU A 50 -6.86 8.52 -8.73
CA GLU A 50 -7.23 8.90 -7.37
C GLU A 50 -6.02 9.36 -6.57
N ASN A 51 -6.24 10.24 -5.59
CA ASN A 51 -5.23 10.48 -4.56
C ASN A 51 -5.17 9.28 -3.62
N GLU A 52 -3.97 8.88 -3.24
CA GLU A 52 -3.73 7.79 -2.31
C GLU A 52 -3.15 8.31 -1.00
N TRP A 53 -3.69 7.84 0.12
CA TRP A 53 -3.07 7.98 1.42
C TRP A 53 -2.74 6.59 1.94
N VAL A 54 -1.47 6.34 2.23
CA VAL A 54 -0.97 5.03 2.67
C VAL A 54 -0.19 5.16 3.97
N MET A 55 -0.35 4.18 4.85
CA MET A 55 0.31 4.11 6.16
C MET A 55 0.85 2.70 6.41
N VAL A 56 2.05 2.62 6.98
CA VAL A 56 2.60 1.35 7.46
C VAL A 56 2.08 1.09 8.88
N ILE A 57 1.22 0.09 9.03
CA ILE A 57 0.69 -0.33 10.34
C ILE A 57 1.69 -1.22 11.09
N GLU A 58 2.41 -2.09 10.38
CA GLU A 58 3.49 -2.92 10.93
C GLU A 58 4.54 -3.20 9.86
N GLY A 59 5.82 -3.17 10.25
CA GLY A 59 6.94 -3.43 9.35
C GLY A 59 7.54 -2.14 8.80
N LYS A 60 7.86 -2.15 7.50
CA LYS A 60 8.45 -1.03 6.79
C LYS A 60 8.12 -1.12 5.31
N ALA A 61 8.12 0.02 4.64
CA ALA A 61 7.96 0.11 3.20
C ALA A 61 8.98 1.08 2.60
N ILE A 62 9.41 0.85 1.35
CA ILE A 62 10.16 1.82 0.56
C ILE A 62 9.38 2.14 -0.71
N LEU A 63 8.97 3.40 -0.84
CA LEU A 63 8.36 3.92 -2.06
C LEU A 63 9.42 4.60 -2.91
N GLU A 64 9.49 4.24 -4.19
CA GLU A 64 10.21 5.00 -5.21
C GLU A 64 9.21 5.74 -6.08
N PHE A 65 9.53 6.99 -6.43
CA PHE A 65 8.73 7.85 -7.30
C PHE A 65 9.42 8.08 -8.64
N GLU A 66 8.64 8.40 -9.68
CA GLU A 66 9.19 8.78 -10.99
C GLU A 66 10.19 9.94 -10.82
N GLY A 67 11.40 9.78 -11.36
CA GLY A 67 12.54 10.67 -11.10
C GLY A 67 13.53 10.14 -10.06
N GLY A 68 13.28 8.97 -9.45
CA GLY A 68 14.23 8.22 -8.62
C GLY A 68 14.29 8.64 -7.16
N SER A 69 13.40 9.54 -6.72
CA SER A 69 13.29 9.89 -5.31
C SER A 69 12.69 8.74 -4.51
N LYS A 70 13.22 8.49 -3.31
CA LYS A 70 12.75 7.41 -2.42
C LYS A 70 12.25 7.95 -1.09
N ARG A 71 11.28 7.25 -0.52
CA ARG A 71 10.71 7.49 0.80
C ARG A 71 10.63 6.18 1.55
N GLU A 72 11.34 6.11 2.67
CA GLU A 72 11.21 5.01 3.61
C GLU A 72 10.11 5.35 4.62
N LEU A 73 9.23 4.39 4.88
CA LEU A 73 8.18 4.47 5.88
C LEU A 73 8.39 3.35 6.89
N SER A 74 8.42 3.71 8.17
CA SER A 74 8.39 2.78 9.30
C SER A 74 6.98 2.68 9.87
N THR A 75 6.76 1.74 10.80
CA THR A 75 5.50 1.65 11.55
C THR A 75 5.03 3.02 12.06
N GLY A 76 3.82 3.41 11.68
CA GLY A 76 3.17 4.68 12.03
C GLY A 76 3.39 5.80 11.01
N ASP A 77 4.38 5.68 10.12
CA ASP A 77 4.59 6.65 9.05
C ASP A 77 3.51 6.52 7.98
N TYR A 78 3.14 7.66 7.40
CA TYR A 78 2.17 7.74 6.32
C TYR A 78 2.61 8.78 5.27
N ILE A 79 2.04 8.66 4.08
CA ILE A 79 2.27 9.60 3.00
C ILE A 79 0.99 9.77 2.17
N ASN A 80 0.80 10.98 1.64
CA ASN A 80 -0.21 11.28 0.63
C ASN A 80 0.45 11.37 -0.73
N ILE A 81 -0.02 10.58 -1.68
CA ILE A 81 0.44 10.50 -3.07
C ILE A 81 -0.69 11.07 -3.94
N PRO A 82 -0.52 12.27 -4.54
CA PRO A 82 -1.52 12.82 -5.44
C PRO A 82 -1.77 11.94 -6.67
N ALA A 83 -2.95 12.07 -7.26
CA ALA A 83 -3.29 11.43 -8.53
C ALA A 83 -2.20 11.68 -9.59
N HIS A 84 -1.93 10.67 -10.40
CA HIS A 84 -0.89 10.63 -11.43
C HIS A 84 0.56 10.81 -10.94
N VAL A 85 0.80 10.80 -9.64
CA VAL A 85 2.17 10.70 -9.10
C VAL A 85 2.59 9.25 -9.14
N LYS A 86 3.40 8.94 -10.16
CA LYS A 86 3.91 7.60 -10.40
C LYS A 86 4.82 7.13 -9.28
N HIS A 87 4.50 5.96 -8.73
CA HIS A 87 5.29 5.34 -7.67
C HIS A 87 5.34 3.82 -7.80
N LYS A 88 6.28 3.18 -7.09
CA LYS A 88 6.39 1.72 -6.94
C LYS A 88 6.87 1.39 -5.53
N ILE A 89 6.58 0.17 -5.07
CA ILE A 89 7.05 -0.35 -3.80
C ILE A 89 8.32 -1.16 -4.05
N GLU A 90 9.42 -0.85 -3.39
CA GLU A 90 10.67 -1.61 -3.50
C GLU A 90 10.81 -2.69 -2.44
N LYS A 91 10.24 -2.52 -1.24
CA LYS A 91 10.41 -3.42 -0.10
C LYS A 91 9.39 -3.15 0.98
#